data_AF-A0A525VR82-F1
#
_entry.id   AF-A0A525VR82-F1
#
_cell.length_a   1.000
_cell.length_b   1.000
_cell.length_c   1.000
_cell.angle_alpha   90.00
_cell.angle_beta   90.00
_cell.angle_gamma   90.00
#
_symmetry.space_group_name_H-M   'P 1'
#
loop_
_entity.id
_entity.type
_entity.pdbx_description
1 polymer ?
#
loop_
_entity_poly.entity_id
_entity_poly.type
_entity_poly.pdbx_seq_one_letter_code
_entity_poly.pdbx_strand_id
1 'polypeptide(L)'
;MRNSLKNFKARALARPDVRREYEGLKEEFEILDEILKARAEAGVTQAELAARIGTTQSAVARLETAMGKHSPSIGTLKRYASALGYRLQVRLVKERGLIALDQKTHNVPIEADALLERARALRRTPRGIRVTDRRFNSLKGRLKGMPKVNVREKRKSG
;
A
#
# COMPACT_ATOMS: atom_id res chain seq x y z
N MET A 1 -4.09 5.99 46.14
CA MET A 1 -3.32 5.13 45.20
C MET A 1 -2.85 5.98 44.03
N ARG A 2 -1.54 6.05 43.74
CA ARG A 2 -1.00 6.81 42.61
C ARG A 2 -1.23 6.01 41.31
N ASN A 3 -2.35 6.25 40.65
CA ASN A 3 -2.62 5.69 39.31
C ASN A 3 -1.64 6.34 38.32
N SER A 4 -0.48 5.73 38.13
CA SER A 4 0.46 6.12 37.08
C SER A 4 -0.15 5.86 35.70
N LEU A 5 0.12 6.74 34.73
CA LEU A 5 -0.26 6.55 33.32
C LEU A 5 0.15 5.17 32.80
N LYS A 6 1.30 4.66 33.26
CA LYS A 6 1.79 3.30 32.93
C LYS A 6 0.80 2.22 33.39
N ASN A 7 0.28 2.32 34.61
CA ASN A 7 -0.66 1.36 35.19
C ASN A 7 -2.05 1.46 34.54
N PHE A 8 -2.45 2.66 34.11
CA PHE A 8 -3.68 2.83 33.33
C PHE A 8 -3.56 2.16 31.95
N LYS A 9 -2.47 2.45 31.22
CA LYS A 9 -2.21 1.86 29.89
C LYS A 9 -2.17 0.34 29.94
N ALA A 10 -1.49 -0.24 30.93
CA ALA A 10 -1.41 -1.70 31.11
C ALA A 10 -2.81 -2.34 31.29
N ARG A 11 -3.68 -1.74 32.10
CA ARG A 11 -5.06 -2.22 32.29
C ARG A 11 -5.93 -2.04 31.05
N ALA A 12 -5.77 -0.92 30.34
CA ALA A 12 -6.52 -0.67 29.11
C ALA A 12 -6.17 -1.68 28.02
N LEU A 13 -4.87 -1.96 27.82
CA LEU A 13 -4.38 -2.93 26.82
C LEU A 13 -4.60 -4.40 27.21
N ALA A 14 -5.04 -4.69 28.44
CA ALA A 14 -5.48 -6.02 28.82
C ALA A 14 -6.79 -6.42 28.13
N ARG A 15 -7.59 -5.45 27.68
CA ARG A 15 -8.82 -5.69 26.95
C ARG A 15 -8.53 -5.92 25.45
N PRO A 16 -8.97 -7.04 24.84
CA PRO A 16 -8.64 -7.35 23.44
C PRO A 16 -9.17 -6.36 22.41
N ASP A 17 -10.37 -5.81 22.62
CA ASP A 17 -10.97 -4.76 21.79
C ASP A 17 -10.09 -3.51 21.77
N VAL A 18 -9.69 -3.04 22.96
CA VAL A 18 -8.83 -1.85 23.11
C VAL A 18 -7.45 -2.10 22.51
N ARG A 19 -6.88 -3.28 22.73
CA ARG A 19 -5.58 -3.66 22.16
C ARG A 19 -5.60 -3.61 20.65
N ARG A 20 -6.62 -4.19 20.01
CA ARG A 20 -6.72 -4.24 18.54
C ARG A 20 -6.78 -2.83 17.94
N GLU A 21 -7.63 -1.97 18.49
CA GLU A 21 -7.73 -0.58 18.01
C GLU A 21 -6.43 0.20 18.29
N TYR A 22 -5.81 -0.01 19.44
CA TYR A 22 -4.54 0.62 19.78
C TYR A 22 -3.39 0.19 18.86
N GLU A 23 -3.32 -1.09 18.53
CA GLU A 23 -2.35 -1.64 17.57
C GLU A 23 -2.62 -1.11 16.15
N GLY A 24 -3.88 -0.91 15.77
CA GLY A 24 -4.25 -0.30 14.49
C GLY A 24 -3.78 1.16 14.34
N LEU A 25 -3.65 1.90 15.44
CA LEU A 25 -3.15 3.28 15.46
C LEU A 25 -1.62 3.38 15.55
N LYS A 26 -0.91 2.25 15.59
CA LYS A 26 0.54 2.26 15.83
C LYS A 26 1.32 3.08 14.81
N GLU A 27 0.99 2.94 13.53
CA GLU A 27 1.67 3.67 12.44
C GLU A 27 1.45 5.18 12.56
N GLU A 28 0.25 5.60 12.96
CA GLU A 28 -0.08 7.00 13.20
C GLU A 28 0.72 7.59 14.37
N PHE A 29 0.88 6.83 15.45
CA PHE A 29 1.72 7.24 16.58
C PHE A 29 3.19 7.33 16.20
N GLU A 30 3.72 6.39 15.40
CA GLU A 30 5.10 6.43 14.92
C GLU A 30 5.39 7.69 14.09
N ILE A 31 4.45 8.08 13.21
CA ILE A 31 4.57 9.32 12.43
C ILE A 31 4.55 10.55 13.36
N LEU A 32 3.63 10.59 14.32
CA LEU A 32 3.52 11.71 15.25
C LEU A 32 4.78 11.87 16.10
N ASP A 33 5.31 10.77 16.63
CA ASP A 33 6.51 10.77 17.46
C ASP A 33 7.70 11.34 16.69
N GLU A 34 7.86 10.99 15.40
CA GLU A 34 8.93 11.51 14.55
C GLU A 34 8.80 13.03 14.33
N ILE A 35 7.58 13.52 14.08
CA ILE A 35 7.28 14.95 13.90
C ILE A 35 7.60 15.74 15.18
N LEU A 36 7.12 15.26 16.33
CA LEU A 36 7.33 15.91 17.63
C LEU A 36 8.80 15.91 18.03
N LYS A 37 9.51 14.81 17.77
CA LYS A 37 10.94 14.70 18.01
C LYS A 37 11.71 15.70 17.16
N ALA A 38 11.43 15.81 15.86
CA ALA A 38 12.07 16.79 14.98
C ALA A 38 11.84 18.23 15.46
N ARG A 39 10.63 18.56 15.96
CA ARG A 39 10.37 19.89 16.54
C ARG A 39 11.16 20.14 17.82
N ALA A 40 11.24 19.12 18.69
CA ALA A 40 12.00 19.20 19.93
C ALA A 40 13.50 19.41 19.66
N GLU A 41 14.06 18.68 18.69
CA GLU A 41 15.45 18.82 18.25
C GLU A 41 15.74 20.20 17.63
N ALA A 42 14.80 20.74 16.86
CA ALA A 42 14.91 22.10 16.32
C ALA A 42 14.78 23.20 17.39
N GLY A 43 14.34 22.87 18.61
CA GLY A 43 14.25 23.80 19.73
C GLY A 43 13.19 24.90 19.56
N VAL A 44 12.13 24.66 18.78
CA VAL A 44 11.09 25.67 18.50
C VAL A 44 9.75 25.35 19.15
N THR A 45 9.05 26.40 19.55
CA THR A 45 7.66 26.36 19.98
C THR A 45 6.72 26.17 18.78
N GLN A 46 5.48 25.75 19.06
CA GLN A 46 4.43 25.66 18.03
C GLN A 46 4.13 27.02 17.38
N ALA A 47 4.22 28.11 18.15
CA ALA A 47 3.96 29.47 17.66
C ALA A 47 5.07 29.94 16.70
N GLU A 48 6.33 29.71 17.04
CA GLU A 48 7.47 30.02 16.16
C GLU A 48 7.43 29.18 14.88
N LEU A 49 7.12 27.89 14.99
CA LEU A 49 6.94 27.03 13.82
C LEU A 49 5.79 27.51 12.93
N ALA A 50 4.68 27.93 13.53
CA ALA A 50 3.55 28.49 12.79
C ALA A 50 3.95 29.75 12.02
N ALA A 51 4.73 30.64 12.65
CA ALA A 51 5.27 31.84 11.99
C ALA A 51 6.19 31.48 10.80
N ARG A 52 7.06 30.48 10.95
CA ARG A 52 7.95 30.00 9.86
C ARG A 52 7.18 29.39 8.69
N ILE A 53 6.09 28.67 8.96
CA ILE A 53 5.26 28.04 7.93
C ILE A 53 4.30 29.05 7.28
N GLY A 54 3.98 30.16 7.95
CA GLY A 54 2.94 31.10 7.53
C GLY A 54 1.53 30.62 7.87
N THR A 55 1.34 30.09 9.08
CA THR A 55 0.03 29.60 9.57
C THR A 55 -0.20 30.00 11.03
N THR A 56 -1.29 29.54 11.64
CA THR A 56 -1.61 29.83 13.05
C THR A 56 -1.05 28.77 13.99
N GLN A 57 -0.76 29.14 15.25
CA GLN A 57 -0.39 28.18 16.29
C GLN A 57 -1.45 27.07 16.44
N SER A 58 -2.74 27.43 16.37
CA SER A 58 -3.84 26.46 16.44
C SER A 58 -3.84 25.48 15.27
N ALA A 59 -3.39 25.88 14.08
CA ALA A 59 -3.25 24.98 12.94
C ALA A 59 -2.07 23.99 13.14
N VAL A 60 -0.95 24.46 13.70
CA VAL A 60 0.18 23.59 14.06
C VAL A 60 -0.20 22.62 15.18
N ALA A 61 -0.89 23.10 16.22
CA ALA A 61 -1.35 22.25 17.31
C ALA A 61 -2.32 21.16 16.81
N ARG A 62 -3.23 21.50 15.90
CA ARG A 62 -4.09 20.50 15.24
C ARG A 62 -3.26 19.51 14.44
N LEU A 63 -2.26 19.95 13.68
CA LEU A 63 -1.37 19.05 12.94
C LEU A 63 -0.67 18.05 13.87
N GLU A 64 -0.16 18.52 15.01
CA GLU A 64 0.53 17.71 16.03
C GLU A 64 -0.43 16.83 16.87
N THR A 65 -1.73 16.88 16.63
CA THR A 65 -2.73 16.09 17.37
C THR A 65 -3.66 15.27 16.47
N ALA A 66 -3.78 15.63 15.19
CA ALA A 66 -4.74 15.07 14.26
C ALA A 66 -4.13 13.97 13.36
N MET A 67 -3.41 13.01 13.94
CA MET A 67 -3.12 11.78 13.20
C MET A 67 -4.39 10.91 13.10
N GLY A 68 -4.59 10.26 11.95
CA GLY A 68 -5.74 9.40 11.67
C GLY A 68 -6.78 10.05 10.76
N LYS A 69 -8.05 10.12 11.20
CA LYS A 69 -9.20 10.55 10.38
C LYS A 69 -9.02 11.92 9.71
N HIS A 70 -8.19 12.79 10.28
CA HIS A 70 -7.88 14.12 9.75
C HIS A 70 -6.38 14.32 9.51
N SER A 71 -5.73 13.30 8.93
CA SER A 71 -4.30 13.32 8.65
C SER A 71 -3.90 14.50 7.74
N PRO A 72 -2.79 15.20 8.04
CA PRO A 72 -2.30 16.29 7.20
C PRO A 72 -1.84 15.78 5.83
N SER A 73 -1.97 16.63 4.81
CA SER A 73 -1.44 16.32 3.48
C SER A 73 0.09 16.21 3.49
N ILE A 74 0.65 15.45 2.55
CA ILE A 74 2.10 15.39 2.31
C ILE A 74 2.69 16.79 2.10
N GLY A 75 1.98 17.68 1.41
CA GLY A 75 2.42 19.07 1.22
C GLY A 75 2.54 19.85 2.52
N THR A 76 1.63 19.60 3.47
CA THR A 76 1.69 20.19 4.81
C THR A 76 2.90 19.65 5.59
N LEU A 77 3.11 18.32 5.57
CA LEU A 77 4.27 17.69 6.22
C LEU A 77 5.59 18.18 5.62
N LYS A 78 5.65 18.41 4.31
CA LYS A 78 6.83 18.98 3.64
C LYS A 78 7.15 20.38 4.14
N ARG A 79 6.15 21.27 4.23
CA ARG A 79 6.36 22.64 4.77
C ARG A 79 6.79 22.60 6.23
N TYR A 80 6.19 21.72 7.03
CA TYR A 80 6.54 21.51 8.42
C TYR A 80 8.02 21.11 8.56
N ALA A 81 8.44 20.07 7.84
CA ALA A 81 9.84 19.62 7.85
C ALA A 81 10.79 20.74 7.40
N SER A 82 10.49 21.44 6.31
CA SER A 82 11.31 22.53 5.80
C SER A 82 11.47 23.68 6.80
N ALA A 83 10.42 24.04 7.54
CA ALA A 83 10.48 25.09 8.57
C ALA A 83 11.34 24.70 9.79
N LEU A 84 11.57 23.39 9.97
CA LEU A 84 12.47 22.84 10.99
C LEU A 84 13.88 22.56 10.45
N GLY A 85 14.15 22.76 9.15
CA GLY A 85 15.44 22.43 8.54
C GLY A 85 15.59 20.97 8.11
N TYR A 86 14.50 20.19 8.12
CA TYR A 86 14.47 18.80 7.69
C TYR A 86 13.93 18.65 6.26
N ARG A 87 14.20 17.49 5.66
CA ARG A 87 13.61 17.06 4.39
C ARG A 87 12.72 15.84 4.61
N LEU A 88 11.46 15.93 4.19
CA LEU A 88 10.54 14.80 4.22
C LEU A 88 10.99 13.71 3.25
N GLN A 89 11.19 12.49 3.74
CA GLN A 89 11.42 11.30 2.94
C GLN A 89 10.29 10.29 3.18
N VAL A 90 9.67 9.81 2.10
CA VAL A 90 8.64 8.76 2.17
C VAL A 90 9.23 7.49 1.57
N ARG A 91 9.08 6.37 2.27
CA ARG A 91 9.52 5.05 1.83
C ARG A 91 8.39 4.04 1.99
N LEU A 92 8.18 3.23 0.96
CA LEU A 92 7.29 2.08 1.05
C LEU A 92 8.04 0.92 1.70
N VAL A 93 7.46 0.35 2.75
CA VAL A 93 7.96 -0.86 3.41
C VAL A 93 7.07 -2.03 3.04
N LYS A 94 7.68 -3.20 2.78
CA LYS A 94 6.90 -4.41 2.50
C LYS A 94 6.33 -4.95 3.81
N GLU A 95 5.01 -5.01 3.88
CA GLU A 95 4.34 -5.70 4.97
C GLU A 95 4.54 -7.22 4.82
N ARG A 96 5.14 -7.84 5.84
CA ARG A 96 5.36 -9.30 5.88
C ARG A 96 4.02 -10.00 6.17
N GLY A 97 3.14 -10.04 5.18
CA GLY A 97 1.84 -10.72 5.30
C GLY A 97 1.14 -10.88 3.97
N LEU A 98 1.16 -9.83 3.14
CA LEU A 98 0.50 -9.86 1.82
C LEU A 98 1.22 -10.76 0.80
N ILE A 99 2.55 -10.93 0.94
CA ILE A 99 3.38 -11.74 0.02
C ILE A 99 3.22 -13.25 0.24
N ALA A 100 2.73 -13.69 1.41
CA ALA A 100 2.54 -15.11 1.71
C ALA A 100 1.40 -15.73 0.87
N LEU A 101 0.41 -14.92 0.44
CA LEU A 101 -0.63 -15.34 -0.49
C LEU A 101 -0.10 -15.41 -1.92
N ASP A 102 0.71 -14.42 -2.33
CA ASP A 102 1.33 -14.39 -3.66
C ASP A 102 2.30 -15.56 -3.87
N GLN A 103 3.12 -15.90 -2.86
CA GLN A 103 3.99 -17.08 -2.90
C GLN A 103 3.21 -18.41 -2.99
N LYS A 104 2.00 -18.49 -2.43
CA LYS A 104 1.14 -19.67 -2.58
C LYS A 104 0.52 -19.76 -3.98
N THR A 105 0.21 -18.63 -4.62
CA THR A 105 -0.34 -18.61 -5.99
C THR A 105 0.71 -18.75 -7.08
N HIS A 106 1.94 -18.24 -6.86
CA HIS A 106 3.07 -18.38 -7.80
C HIS A 106 3.68 -19.78 -7.83
N ASN A 107 3.36 -20.63 -6.84
CA ASN A 107 3.86 -22.01 -6.75
C ASN A 107 2.82 -23.06 -7.17
N VAL A 108 1.69 -22.66 -7.77
CA VAL A 108 0.84 -23.58 -8.52
C VAL A 108 1.50 -23.75 -9.89
N PRO A 109 2.03 -24.93 -10.24
CA PRO A 109 2.46 -25.18 -11.61
C PRO A 109 1.23 -25.01 -12.48
N ILE A 110 1.22 -23.92 -13.25
CA ILE A 110 0.29 -23.82 -14.35
C ILE A 110 0.83 -24.79 -15.39
N GLU A 111 0.35 -26.04 -15.34
CA GLU A 111 0.61 -27.02 -16.39
C GLU A 111 0.10 -26.41 -17.69
N ALA A 112 1.04 -25.95 -18.53
CA ALA A 112 0.74 -25.24 -19.76
C ALA A 112 -0.22 -26.05 -20.64
N ASP A 113 -0.09 -27.39 -20.60
CA ASP A 113 -0.95 -28.35 -21.28
C ASP A 113 -2.38 -28.35 -20.75
N ALA A 114 -2.59 -28.26 -19.43
CA ALA A 114 -3.94 -28.19 -18.84
C ALA A 114 -4.63 -26.85 -19.18
N LEU A 115 -3.88 -25.76 -19.23
CA LEU A 115 -4.40 -24.44 -19.63
C LEU A 115 -4.70 -24.39 -21.14
N LEU A 116 -3.85 -25.03 -21.95
CA LEU A 116 -4.09 -25.24 -23.39
C LEU A 116 -5.35 -26.08 -23.64
N GLU A 117 -5.54 -27.19 -22.92
CA GLU A 117 -6.74 -28.03 -23.04
C GLU A 117 -8.00 -27.27 -22.60
N ARG A 118 -7.93 -26.51 -21.52
CA ARG A 118 -9.08 -25.69 -21.06
C ARG A 118 -9.42 -24.56 -22.03
N ALA A 119 -8.41 -23.92 -22.62
CA ALA A 119 -8.61 -22.92 -23.68
C ALA A 119 -9.14 -23.54 -24.99
N ARG A 120 -8.71 -24.76 -25.35
CA ARG A 120 -9.24 -25.53 -26.49
C ARG A 120 -10.70 -25.92 -26.26
N ALA A 121 -11.06 -26.32 -25.04
CA ALA A 121 -12.43 -26.63 -24.64
C ALA A 121 -13.35 -25.40 -24.77
N LEU A 122 -12.86 -24.22 -24.36
CA LEU A 122 -13.59 -22.94 -24.48
C LEU A 122 -13.67 -22.41 -25.92
N ARG A 123 -12.78 -22.86 -26.83
CA ARG A 123 -12.82 -22.50 -28.26
C ARG A 123 -13.88 -23.24 -29.07
N ARG A 124 -14.61 -24.19 -28.48
CA ARG A 124 -15.79 -24.77 -29.12
C ARG A 124 -16.98 -23.85 -28.89
N THR A 125 -17.16 -22.86 -29.77
CA THR A 125 -18.48 -22.21 -29.93
C THR A 125 -19.50 -23.30 -30.26
N PRO A 126 -20.57 -23.47 -29.46
CA PRO A 126 -21.68 -24.34 -29.83
C PRO A 126 -22.21 -23.92 -31.22
N ARG A 127 -22.56 -24.90 -32.08
CA ARG A 127 -23.17 -24.59 -33.38
C ARG A 127 -24.39 -23.69 -33.14
N GLY A 128 -24.44 -22.54 -33.79
CA GLY A 128 -25.55 -21.58 -33.70
C GLY A 128 -25.26 -20.31 -32.88
N ILE A 129 -24.18 -20.25 -32.10
CA ILE A 129 -23.83 -19.03 -31.35
C ILE A 129 -22.88 -18.14 -32.19
N ARG A 130 -23.37 -16.98 -32.64
CA ARG A 130 -22.52 -15.93 -33.25
C ARG A 130 -21.91 -15.07 -32.16
N VAL A 131 -20.61 -15.23 -31.91
CA VAL A 131 -19.86 -14.31 -31.05
C VAL A 131 -19.60 -13.01 -31.82
N THR A 132 -20.47 -12.03 -31.67
CA THR A 132 -20.24 -10.67 -32.19
C THR A 132 -19.64 -9.81 -31.09
N ASP A 133 -18.35 -10.02 -30.82
CA ASP A 133 -17.63 -9.17 -29.90
C ASP A 133 -16.61 -8.32 -30.67
N ARG A 134 -16.78 -6.99 -30.65
CA ARG A 134 -15.88 -6.04 -31.33
C ARG A 134 -14.43 -6.21 -30.85
N ARG A 135 -14.24 -6.60 -29.57
CA ARG A 135 -12.91 -6.93 -29.02
C ARG A 135 -12.32 -8.18 -29.64
N PHE A 136 -13.12 -9.19 -29.95
CA PHE A 136 -12.64 -10.44 -30.57
C PHE A 136 -12.23 -10.21 -32.03
N ASN A 137 -12.99 -9.41 -32.79
CA ASN A 137 -12.62 -9.06 -34.17
C ASN A 137 -11.35 -8.19 -34.24
N SER A 138 -11.12 -7.28 -33.29
CA SER A 138 -9.86 -6.52 -33.24
C SER A 138 -8.65 -7.40 -32.89
N LEU A 139 -8.85 -8.41 -32.03
CA LEU A 139 -7.85 -9.43 -31.71
C LEU A 139 -7.54 -10.34 -32.90
N LYS A 140 -8.56 -10.78 -33.64
CA LYS A 140 -8.37 -11.56 -34.88
C LYS A 140 -7.59 -10.77 -35.93
N GLY A 141 -7.86 -9.47 -36.08
CA GLY A 141 -7.11 -8.59 -36.99
C GLY A 141 -5.62 -8.51 -36.62
N ARG A 142 -5.30 -8.38 -35.32
CA ARG A 142 -3.92 -8.36 -34.81
C ARG A 142 -3.19 -9.70 -34.95
N LEU A 143 -3.90 -10.82 -34.80
CA LEU A 143 -3.32 -12.16 -34.95
C LEU A 143 -3.06 -12.56 -36.41
N LYS A 144 -3.80 -11.98 -37.37
CA LYS A 144 -3.66 -12.31 -38.81
C LYS A 144 -2.33 -11.81 -39.42
N GLY A 145 -1.65 -10.87 -38.77
CA GLY A 145 -0.35 -10.32 -39.19
C GLY A 145 0.87 -10.86 -38.44
N MET A 146 0.69 -11.80 -37.50
CA MET A 146 1.83 -12.37 -36.79
C MET A 146 2.49 -13.47 -37.63
N PRO A 147 3.83 -13.47 -37.77
CA PRO A 147 4.53 -14.58 -38.40
C PRO A 147 4.24 -15.87 -37.63
N LYS A 148 3.94 -16.96 -38.36
CA LYS A 148 3.76 -18.28 -37.75
C LYS A 148 5.09 -18.69 -37.12
N VAL A 149 5.19 -18.61 -35.79
CA VAL A 149 6.35 -19.13 -35.06
C VAL A 149 6.26 -20.66 -35.13
N ASN A 150 7.10 -21.27 -35.95
CA ASN A 150 7.31 -22.71 -35.94
C ASN A 150 8.04 -23.06 -34.64
N VAL A 151 7.31 -23.55 -33.65
CA VAL A 151 7.89 -24.18 -32.46
C VAL A 151 8.48 -25.51 -32.89
N ARG A 152 9.77 -25.52 -33.23
CA ARG A 152 10.52 -26.74 -33.48
C ARG A 152 10.83 -27.38 -32.13
N GLU A 153 10.07 -28.41 -31.78
CA GLU A 153 10.38 -29.31 -30.67
C GLU A 153 11.77 -29.92 -30.90
N LYS A 154 12.78 -29.47 -30.15
CA LYS A 154 14.05 -30.21 -30.02
C LYS A 154 13.77 -31.44 -29.15
N ARG A 155 13.37 -32.55 -29.78
CA ARG A 155 13.56 -33.86 -29.18
C ARG A 155 15.07 -34.11 -29.10
N LYS A 156 15.57 -34.24 -27.87
CA LYS A 156 16.90 -34.82 -27.61
C LYS A 156 16.85 -36.28 -28.05
N SER A 157 17.77 -36.66 -28.93
CA SER A 157 18.15 -38.05 -29.14
C SER A 157 19.64 -38.14 -28.82
N GLY A 158 20.01 -39.17 -28.06
CA GLY A 158 21.41 -39.61 -27.95
C GLY A 158 21.92 -40.21 -29.25
#